data_AF-A0A1P9WT99-F1
#
_entry.id   AF-A0A1P9WT99-F1
#
_cell.length_a   1.000
_cell.length_b   1.000
_cell.length_c   1.000
_cell.angle_alpha   90.00
_cell.angle_beta   90.00
_cell.angle_gamma   90.00
#
_symmetry.space_group_name_H-M   'P 1'
#
loop_
_entity.id
_entity.type
_entity.pdbx_description
1 polymer ?
#
loop_
_entity_poly.entity_id
_entity_poly.type
_entity_poly.pdbx_seq_one_letter_code
_entity_poly.pdbx_strand_id
1 'polypeptide(L)' 'MWLFFGADAVKKAEAMSFDEFLTSKKIDADRFRLAEPQHYAEWKRIFAQMHPESFTAQKKFLLNDTRRKYLIR' A
#
# COMPACT_ATOMS: atom_id res chain seq x y z
N MET A 1 11.71 4.66 20.77
CA MET A 1 10.59 5.46 20.20
C MET A 1 10.25 4.89 18.83
N TRP A 2 9.35 3.91 18.79
CA TRP A 2 8.75 3.40 17.56
C TRP A 2 7.25 3.66 17.70
N LEU A 3 6.72 4.58 16.88
CA LEU A 3 5.30 4.94 16.92
C LEU A 3 4.48 3.73 16.44
N PHE A 4 3.68 3.22 17.37
CA PHE A 4 2.60 2.26 17.18
C PHE A 4 1.74 2.66 15.97
N PHE A 5 1.83 1.91 14.87
CA PHE A 5 0.65 1.71 14.04
C PHE A 5 -0.18 0.66 14.77
N GLY A 6 -1.33 1.09 15.29
CA GLY A 6 -2.17 0.34 16.22
C GLY A 6 -2.67 -0.98 15.65
N ALA A 7 -2.88 -1.93 16.57
CA ALA A 7 -3.45 -3.26 16.37
C ALA A 7 -4.78 -3.27 15.59
N ASP A 8 -5.46 -2.13 15.46
CA ASP A 8 -6.70 -1.98 14.68
C ASP A 8 -6.49 -2.00 13.17
N ALA A 9 -5.29 -1.65 12.68
CA ALA A 9 -4.96 -1.75 11.25
C ALA A 9 -4.79 -3.22 10.80
N VAL A 10 -4.42 -4.09 11.75
CA VAL A 10 -4.10 -5.50 11.52
C VAL A 10 -5.36 -6.29 11.19
N LYS A 11 -6.47 -6.05 11.91
CA LYS A 11 -7.73 -6.80 11.71
C LYS A 11 -8.49 -6.45 10.42
N LYS A 12 -8.21 -5.30 9.78
CA LYS A 12 -8.84 -4.93 8.51
C LYS A 12 -8.09 -5.45 7.28
N ALA A 13 -6.87 -5.93 7.45
CA ALA A 13 -5.97 -6.28 6.36
C ALA A 13 -6.23 -7.67 5.76
N GLU A 14 -6.86 -8.59 6.49
CA GLU A 14 -7.02 -9.99 6.07
C GLU A 14 -7.90 -10.19 4.82
N ALA A 15 -8.70 -9.18 4.41
CA ALA A 15 -9.56 -9.26 3.24
C ALA A 15 -9.61 -7.96 2.41
N MET A 16 -8.65 -7.04 2.57
CA MET A 16 -8.67 -5.78 1.82
C MET A 16 -8.11 -5.95 0.41
N SER A 17 -8.76 -5.31 -0.56
CA SER A 17 -8.23 -5.20 -1.91
C SER A 17 -6.95 -4.33 -1.94
N PHE A 18 -6.13 -4.50 -2.98
CA PHE A 18 -4.92 -3.70 -3.14
C PHE A 18 -5.22 -2.19 -3.23
N ASP A 19 -6.36 -1.80 -3.79
CA ASP A 19 -6.75 -0.39 -3.92
C ASP A 19 -7.18 0.21 -2.57
N GLU A 20 -7.92 -0.56 -1.77
CA GLU A 20 -8.24 -0.19 -0.39
C GLU A 20 -6.97 -0.11 0.47
N PHE A 21 -6.01 -1.01 0.24
CA PHE A 21 -4.70 -0.94 0.89
C PHE A 21 -3.97 0.35 0.53
N LEU A 22 -3.85 0.71 -0.74
CA LEU A 22 -3.20 1.95 -1.16
C LEU A 22 -3.91 3.18 -0.56
N THR A 23 -5.24 3.18 -0.56
CA THR A 23 -6.05 4.23 0.05
C THR A 23 -5.78 4.35 1.56
N SER A 24 -5.66 3.22 2.26
CA SER A 24 -5.29 3.19 3.69
C SER A 24 -3.90 3.79 3.96
N LYS A 25 -3.01 3.76 2.97
CA LYS A 25 -1.68 4.37 3.00
C LYS A 25 -1.66 5.81 2.48
N LYS A 26 -2.82 6.42 2.22
CA LYS A 26 -2.96 7.75 1.64
C LYS A 26 -2.36 7.86 0.23
N ILE A 27 -2.43 6.79 -0.54
CA ILE A 27 -1.96 6.72 -1.92
C ILE A 27 -3.18 6.62 -2.85
N ASP A 28 -3.28 7.53 -3.80
CA ASP A 28 -4.30 7.54 -4.85
C ASP A 28 -3.99 6.41 -5.84
N ALA A 29 -4.80 5.34 -5.77
CA ALA A 29 -4.60 4.13 -6.57
C ALA A 29 -4.78 4.39 -8.07
N ASP A 30 -5.70 5.29 -8.45
CA ASP A 30 -5.96 5.59 -9.86
C ASP A 30 -4.81 6.38 -10.46
N ARG A 31 -4.31 7.39 -9.74
CA ARG A 31 -3.11 8.15 -10.18
C ARG A 31 -1.87 7.26 -10.27
N PHE A 32 -1.67 6.37 -9.30
CA PHE A 32 -0.55 5.44 -9.34
C PHE A 32 -0.67 4.46 -10.52
N ARG A 33 -1.87 3.92 -10.76
CA ARG A 33 -2.14 3.01 -11.88
C ARG A 33 -1.94 3.68 -13.24
N LEU A 34 -2.35 4.93 -13.39
CA LEU A 34 -2.20 5.68 -14.64
C LEU A 34 -0.74 6.10 -14.91
N ALA A 35 -0.03 6.56 -13.87
CA ALA A 35 1.34 7.04 -14.03
C ALA A 35 2.37 5.91 -14.14
N GLU A 36 2.19 4.82 -13.40
CA GLU A 36 3.14 3.71 -13.33
C GLU A 36 2.41 2.33 -13.40
N PRO A 37 1.73 2.01 -14.52
CA PRO A 37 0.88 0.82 -14.64
C PRO A 37 1.64 -0.50 -14.44
N GLN A 38 2.91 -0.57 -14.88
CA GLN A 38 3.76 -1.74 -14.70
C GLN A 38 4.07 -2.00 -13.21
N HIS A 39 4.46 -0.95 -12.48
CA HIS A 39 4.73 -1.05 -11.04
C HIS A 39 3.47 -1.37 -10.25
N TYR A 40 2.34 -0.74 -10.60
CA TYR A 40 1.06 -1.05 -9.99
C TYR A 40 0.68 -2.52 -10.18
N ALA A 41 0.79 -3.06 -11.40
CA ALA A 41 0.46 -4.46 -11.69
C ALA A 41 1.38 -5.44 -10.94
N GLU A 42 2.68 -5.15 -10.89
CA GLU A 42 3.65 -5.96 -10.16
C GLU A 42 3.36 -5.96 -8.66
N TRP A 43 3.12 -4.79 -8.08
CA TRP A 43 2.82 -4.68 -6.66
C TRP A 43 1.51 -5.38 -6.31
N LYS A 44 0.49 -5.27 -7.16
CA LYS A 44 -0.77 -5.98 -7.01
C LYS A 44 -0.57 -7.50 -7.01
N ARG A 45 0.29 -8.03 -7.88
CA ARG A 45 0.64 -9.48 -7.91
C ARG A 45 1.38 -9.92 -6.66
N ILE A 46 2.35 -9.14 -6.19
CA ILE A 46 3.10 -9.46 -4.96
C ILE A 46 2.17 -9.38 -3.75
N PHE A 47 1.34 -8.35 -3.67
CA PHE A 47 0.37 -8.14 -2.60
C PHE A 47 -0.62 -9.31 -2.51
N ALA A 48 -1.05 -9.88 -3.64
CA ALA A 48 -1.92 -11.05 -3.66
C ALA A 48 -1.27 -12.34 -3.10
N GLN A 49 0.07 -12.38 -3.00
CA GLN A 49 0.82 -13.56 -2.55
C GLN A 49 1.22 -13.49 -1.07
N MET A 50 0.98 -12.36 -0.38
CA MET A 50 1.42 -12.19 1.01
C MET A 50 0.50 -11.30 1.83
N HIS A 51 0.64 -11.40 3.15
CA HIS A 51 -0.10 -10.52 4.06
C HIS A 51 0.29 -9.05 3.85
N PRO A 52 -0.65 -8.09 3.97
CA PRO A 52 -0.37 -6.66 3.73
C PRO A 52 0.70 -6.06 4.64
N GLU A 53 0.88 -6.61 5.83
CA GLU A 53 1.96 -6.20 6.74
C GLU A 53 3.34 -6.60 6.20
N SER A 54 3.47 -7.84 5.74
CA SER A 54 4.69 -8.33 5.10
C SER A 54 5.01 -7.49 3.87
N PHE A 55 3.99 -7.20 3.04
CA PHE A 55 4.13 -6.31 1.89
C PHE A 55 4.59 -4.90 2.32
N THR A 56 3.96 -4.33 3.35
CA THR A 56 4.31 -3.00 3.88
C THR A 56 5.74 -2.95 4.40
N ALA A 57 6.19 -3.99 5.10
CA ALA A 57 7.55 -4.09 5.62
C ALA A 57 8.57 -4.16 4.48
N GLN A 58 8.34 -5.02 3.48
CA GLN A 58 9.24 -5.18 2.34
C GLN A 58 9.29 -3.94 1.44
N LYS A 59 8.16 -3.25 1.26
CA LYS A 59 8.02 -2.11 0.34
C LYS A 59 7.97 -0.76 1.05
N LYS A 60 8.35 -0.67 2.34
CA LYS A 60 8.19 0.53 3.18
C LYS A 60 8.74 1.81 2.54
N PHE A 61 9.96 1.76 1.99
CA PHE A 61 10.60 2.92 1.36
C PHE A 61 9.90 3.30 0.07
N LEU A 62 9.57 2.32 -0.77
CA LEU A 62 8.86 2.56 -2.03
C LEU A 62 7.45 3.12 -1.78
N LEU A 63 6.72 2.61 -0.80
CA LEU A 63 5.41 3.13 -0.41
C LEU A 63 5.49 4.59 0.05
N ASN A 64 6.55 4.96 0.77
CA ASN A 64 6.78 6.35 1.16
C ASN A 64 7.03 7.25 -0.05
N ASP A 65 7.79 6.79 -1.03
CA ASP A 65 8.09 7.54 -2.25
C ASP A 65 6.82 7.69 -3.11
N THR A 66 6.10 6.60 -3.32
CA THR A 66 4.81 6.56 -4.03
C THR A 66 3.78 7.47 -3.37
N ARG A 67 3.71 7.51 -2.03
CA ARG A 67 2.83 8.42 -1.28
C ARG A 67 3.16 9.89 -1.48
N ARG A 68 4.43 10.26 -1.65
CA ARG A 68 4.79 11.66 -1.97
C ARG A 68 4.38 12.04 -3.39
N LYS A 69 4.41 11.09 -4.34
CA LYS A 69 4.00 11.30 -5.73
C LYS A 69 2.49 11.36 -5.91
N TYR A 70 1.76 10.46 -5.24
CA TYR A 70 0.33 10.22 -5.47
C TYR A 70 -0.48 10.37 -4.18
N LEU A 71 -0.19 11.42 -3.39
CA LEU A 71 -0.95 11.69 -2.17
C LEU A 71 -2.43 11.94 -2.50
N ILE A 72 -3.33 11.26 -1.79
CA ILE A 72 -4.76 11.59 -1.80
C ILE A 72 -4.92 12.98 -1.18
N ARG A 73 -5.52 13.90 -1.93
CA ARG A 73 -5.80 15.27 -1.46
C ARG A 73 -7.13 15.35 -0.73
#